data_AF-A0A7C4A7Z8-F1
#
_entry.id   AF-A0A7C4A7Z8-F1
#
_cell.length_a   1.000
_cell.length_b   1.000
_cell.length_c   1.000
_cell.angle_alpha   90.00
_cell.angle_beta   90.00
_cell.angle_gamma   90.00
#
_symmetry.space_group_name_H-M   'P 1'
#
loop_
_entity.id
_entity.type
_entity.pdbx_description
1 polymer ?
#
loop_
_entity_poly.entity_id
_entity_poly.type
_entity_poly.pdbx_seq_one_letter_code
_entity_poly.pdbx_strand_id
1 'polypeptide(L)'
;MRSGWDCYGKKYSSQSKEGNGLGRKSKKFCGGTVVLLLFLGFFFLVAAKPSAFALGSQGHTLVTQKALNILKNTDSSLCTTFMTFRGRCPELPKTIFRSSLVPAALEAYYALPADTKLVKEAPAVDDYYDLEFVDVEGGIGSGGRDDPHKDEWDAIDDEPHYTEEGMNLTAFNHFIDIKKGPGLFDDYDGYSYNKGSASRDQYQSASDAASGTLAKLMGKITGFKVDEGINWWLNDEYVHAPGQQWYRGCSPSVERYSFPSDKRVYPTARDELLARFPVANSTGTTGRGIPYSVFMPVDNMARYWYGRFEATKDPATLGPVMHAIQDASVPHHAAGYMGNWHNRYEADLESRIPGWMNEPSFENEVKALVQAWSRHDPSPPTTLSVNEWSRQPAINWRIDQMVTWVALNAYKEYSNTYNHFRNGYRFDANSARNLTKLATAMSILALKKACGYVPGQPVQPAQTREDCINFDPARAEVKQVQGSWKIVVGDVWLLDFGSNESEARRALQIIQHYRMNSQCFVGRPNPPMQYYLVNGAAPSGALAGEDCIAFDPANIQVTQTFGTWVIAEGTHSIIGFGNNESLARFALEIIKKYGFNRICYVGRPGPSLVYFRK
;
A
#
# COMPACT_ATOMS: atom_id res chain seq x y z
N MET A 1 61.44 10.96 43.04
CA MET A 1 62.36 10.07 43.78
C MET A 1 61.81 8.65 43.67
N ARG A 2 62.63 7.73 43.09
CA ARG A 2 62.76 6.26 43.31
C ARG A 2 61.48 5.44 43.56
N SER A 3 61.21 4.26 43.01
CA SER A 3 61.93 3.21 42.24
C SER A 3 60.86 2.12 42.03
N GLY A 4 60.71 1.41 40.92
CA GLY A 4 61.70 0.59 40.22
C GLY A 4 61.43 -0.89 40.49
N TRP A 5 60.95 -1.63 39.49
CA TRP A 5 61.10 -3.08 39.35
C TRP A 5 61.41 -3.39 37.88
N ASP A 6 62.39 -4.23 37.68
CA ASP A 6 63.18 -4.40 36.46
C ASP A 6 63.23 -5.90 36.08
N CYS A 7 63.64 -6.15 34.84
CA CYS A 7 64.21 -7.40 34.29
C CYS A 7 63.28 -8.54 33.81
N TYR A 8 63.26 -8.78 32.49
CA TYR A 8 64.24 -9.65 31.83
C TYR A 8 64.27 -9.41 30.31
N GLY A 9 65.46 -9.21 29.74
CA GLY A 9 65.70 -9.13 28.30
C GLY A 9 66.44 -10.35 27.76
N LYS A 10 66.46 -10.49 26.42
CA LYS A 10 67.54 -11.15 25.66
C LYS A 10 67.67 -10.53 24.26
N LYS A 11 68.90 -10.08 23.96
CA LYS A 11 69.45 -9.63 22.67
C LYS A 11 69.91 -10.82 21.81
N TYR A 12 70.03 -10.63 20.50
CA TYR A 12 71.21 -10.96 19.62
C TYR A 12 70.87 -10.58 18.16
N SER A 13 71.28 -9.40 17.66
CA SER A 13 72.42 -9.08 16.76
C SER A 13 72.68 -9.99 15.54
N SER A 14 72.39 -9.43 14.36
CA SER A 14 73.14 -9.40 13.09
C SER A 14 74.20 -10.47 12.78
N GLN A 15 74.09 -11.07 11.58
CA GLN A 15 75.24 -11.31 10.70
C GLN A 15 74.83 -11.38 9.23
N SER A 16 75.64 -10.70 8.41
CA SER A 16 75.63 -10.62 6.96
C SER A 16 76.20 -11.89 6.30
N LYS A 17 75.84 -12.14 5.04
CA LYS A 17 76.72 -12.76 4.05
C LYS A 17 76.26 -12.44 2.62
N GLU A 18 77.19 -11.85 1.88
CA GLU A 18 77.17 -11.62 0.43
C GLU A 18 77.27 -12.94 -0.34
N GLY A 19 76.88 -12.93 -1.62
CA GLY A 19 77.59 -13.71 -2.63
C GLY A 19 76.78 -14.30 -3.79
N ASN A 20 76.95 -13.67 -4.95
CA ASN A 20 76.89 -14.20 -6.32
C ASN A 20 75.53 -14.39 -7.03
N GLY A 21 75.47 -13.77 -8.21
CA GLY A 21 74.34 -13.80 -9.12
C GLY A 21 74.46 -14.85 -10.22
N LEU A 22 73.48 -14.81 -11.13
CA LEU A 22 73.52 -15.28 -12.51
C LEU A 22 72.12 -15.12 -13.15
N GLY A 23 72.08 -14.57 -14.37
CA GLY A 23 71.12 -14.99 -15.39
C GLY A 23 69.76 -14.29 -15.45
N ARG A 24 69.70 -13.10 -16.05
CA ARG A 24 68.49 -12.61 -16.72
C ARG A 24 68.18 -13.50 -17.94
N LYS A 25 67.18 -14.37 -17.83
CA LYS A 25 66.49 -14.96 -19.00
C LYS A 25 65.14 -14.27 -19.17
N SER A 26 64.98 -13.52 -20.26
CA SER A 26 63.70 -13.00 -20.70
C SER A 26 62.82 -14.16 -21.19
N LYS A 27 61.72 -14.44 -20.50
CA LYS A 27 60.61 -15.21 -21.06
C LYS A 27 59.59 -14.22 -21.60
N LYS A 28 59.50 -14.13 -22.93
CA LYS A 28 58.34 -13.55 -23.63
C LYS A 28 57.13 -14.41 -23.29
N PHE A 29 56.18 -13.86 -22.53
CA PHE A 29 54.85 -14.45 -22.37
C PHE A 29 53.96 -13.89 -23.47
N CYS A 30 53.61 -14.73 -24.45
CA CYS A 30 52.50 -14.49 -25.37
C CYS A 30 51.19 -14.67 -24.59
N GLY A 31 50.58 -13.58 -24.15
CA GLY A 31 49.31 -13.57 -23.41
C GLY A 31 48.27 -12.59 -23.96
N GLY A 32 48.35 -12.24 -25.25
CA GLY A 32 47.52 -11.19 -25.85
C GLY A 32 46.15 -11.62 -26.39
N THR A 33 45.84 -12.92 -26.46
CA THR A 33 44.66 -13.40 -27.21
C THR A 33 43.62 -14.11 -26.35
N VAL A 34 43.95 -14.53 -25.13
CA VAL A 34 42.99 -15.20 -24.22
C VAL A 34 42.20 -14.20 -23.36
N VAL A 35 42.77 -13.03 -23.07
CA VAL A 35 42.08 -11.98 -22.29
C VAL A 35 40.98 -11.29 -23.12
N LEU A 36 41.16 -11.15 -24.44
CA LEU A 36 40.17 -10.51 -25.30
C LEU A 36 38.90 -11.36 -25.51
N LEU A 37 39.00 -12.69 -25.48
CA LEU A 37 37.85 -13.60 -25.57
C LEU A 37 37.08 -13.71 -24.24
N LEU A 38 37.73 -13.48 -23.10
CA LEU A 38 37.05 -13.37 -21.81
C LEU A 38 36.31 -12.02 -21.65
N PHE A 39 36.83 -10.94 -22.23
CA PHE A 39 36.16 -9.63 -22.25
C PHE A 39 34.99 -9.57 -23.26
N LEU A 40 35.09 -10.24 -24.42
CA LEU A 40 33.98 -10.30 -25.39
C LEU A 40 32.87 -11.29 -25.00
N GLY A 41 33.17 -12.32 -24.20
CA GLY A 41 32.17 -13.21 -23.60
C GLY A 41 31.35 -12.57 -22.47
N PHE A 42 31.83 -11.46 -21.90
CA PHE A 42 31.17 -10.74 -20.81
C PHE A 42 30.01 -9.86 -21.30
N PHE A 43 30.03 -9.44 -22.57
CA PHE A 43 29.02 -8.54 -23.14
C PHE A 43 27.76 -9.22 -23.69
N PHE A 44 27.70 -10.56 -23.75
CA PHE A 44 26.55 -11.30 -24.32
C PHE A 44 25.80 -12.20 -23.33
N LEU A 45 26.07 -12.09 -22.02
CA LEU A 45 25.45 -12.91 -20.97
C LEU A 45 24.80 -12.09 -19.83
N VAL A 46 24.43 -10.85 -20.10
CA VAL A 46 23.47 -10.08 -19.27
C VAL A 46 22.12 -10.05 -20.00
N ALA A 47 21.59 -11.22 -20.31
CA ALA A 47 20.16 -11.38 -20.53
C ALA A 47 19.54 -11.51 -19.14
N ALA A 48 18.76 -10.50 -18.76
CA ALA A 48 17.99 -10.34 -17.53
C ALA A 48 17.77 -11.63 -16.74
N LYS A 49 18.52 -11.81 -15.66
CA LYS A 49 18.08 -12.65 -14.56
C LYS A 49 17.27 -11.75 -13.62
N PRO A 50 16.03 -12.12 -13.25
CA PRO A 50 15.29 -11.36 -12.25
C PRO A 50 16.07 -11.44 -10.94
N SER A 51 16.42 -10.26 -10.43
CA SER A 51 16.99 -10.06 -9.10
C SER A 51 16.06 -10.69 -8.07
N ALA A 52 16.63 -11.38 -7.09
CA ALA A 52 15.88 -12.01 -6.01
C ALA A 52 15.50 -10.95 -4.98
N PHE A 53 14.27 -10.44 -5.05
CA PHE A 53 13.70 -9.57 -4.03
C PHE A 53 12.20 -9.81 -3.90
N ALA A 54 11.74 -9.77 -2.65
CA ALA A 54 10.35 -9.73 -2.18
C ALA A 54 9.42 -10.80 -2.79
N LEU A 55 8.14 -10.78 -2.42
CA LEU A 55 7.13 -11.34 -3.31
C LEU A 55 7.40 -10.79 -4.71
N GLY A 56 7.46 -11.65 -5.72
CA GLY A 56 7.77 -11.17 -7.06
C GLY A 56 6.77 -10.10 -7.47
N SER A 57 7.19 -9.14 -8.29
CA SER A 57 6.30 -8.09 -8.82
C SER A 57 4.98 -8.65 -9.38
N GLN A 58 4.99 -9.88 -9.88
CA GLN A 58 3.81 -10.61 -10.33
C GLN A 58 2.88 -11.06 -9.18
N GLY A 59 3.39 -11.60 -8.07
CA GLY A 59 2.62 -11.99 -6.89
C GLY A 59 1.88 -10.79 -6.30
N HIS A 60 2.59 -9.67 -6.13
CA HIS A 60 1.97 -8.42 -5.66
C HIS A 60 0.86 -7.91 -6.58
N THR A 61 1.11 -7.96 -7.88
CA THR A 61 0.13 -7.62 -8.93
C THR A 61 -1.12 -8.49 -8.82
N LEU A 62 -0.95 -9.81 -8.71
CA LEU A 62 -2.05 -10.77 -8.70
C LEU A 62 -2.91 -10.66 -7.44
N VAL A 63 -2.29 -10.52 -6.26
CA VAL A 63 -3.03 -10.31 -5.00
C VAL A 63 -3.86 -9.03 -5.07
N THR A 64 -3.26 -7.94 -5.55
CA THR A 64 -3.93 -6.63 -5.70
C THR A 64 -5.09 -6.69 -6.70
N GLN A 65 -4.89 -7.33 -7.86
CA GLN A 65 -5.95 -7.56 -8.85
C GLN A 65 -7.08 -8.41 -8.28
N LYS A 66 -6.76 -9.47 -7.52
CA LYS A 66 -7.77 -10.32 -6.88
C LYS A 66 -8.59 -9.53 -5.87
N ALA A 67 -7.95 -8.71 -5.05
CA ALA A 67 -8.63 -7.84 -4.09
C ALA A 67 -9.63 -6.89 -4.78
N LEU A 68 -9.21 -6.22 -5.86
CA LEU A 68 -10.08 -5.35 -6.66
C LEU A 68 -11.25 -6.11 -7.30
N ASN A 69 -10.99 -7.28 -7.88
CA ASN A 69 -12.03 -8.10 -8.49
C ASN A 69 -13.09 -8.54 -7.47
N ILE A 70 -12.66 -8.95 -6.28
CA ILE A 70 -13.57 -9.31 -5.19
C ILE A 70 -14.38 -8.08 -4.77
N LEU A 71 -13.73 -6.93 -4.53
CA LEU A 71 -14.41 -5.69 -4.14
C LEU A 71 -15.45 -5.27 -5.19
N LYS A 72 -15.11 -5.35 -6.48
CA LYS A 72 -16.03 -5.06 -7.59
C LYS A 72 -17.27 -5.95 -7.57
N ASN A 73 -17.09 -7.22 -7.22
CA ASN A 73 -18.17 -8.22 -7.19
C ASN A 73 -19.01 -8.18 -5.92
N THR A 74 -18.45 -7.77 -4.77
CA THR A 74 -19.16 -7.78 -3.48
C THR A 74 -19.70 -6.41 -3.07
N ASP A 75 -19.03 -5.33 -3.45
CA ASP A 75 -19.36 -3.96 -3.04
C ASP A 75 -19.16 -3.00 -4.24
N SER A 76 -19.94 -3.19 -5.30
CA SER A 76 -19.83 -2.44 -6.56
C SER A 76 -19.94 -0.92 -6.38
N SER A 77 -20.68 -0.44 -5.38
CA SER A 77 -20.76 0.98 -5.02
C SER A 77 -19.43 1.52 -4.51
N LEU A 78 -18.76 0.81 -3.60
CA LEU A 78 -17.42 1.17 -3.12
C LEU A 78 -16.38 1.10 -4.24
N CYS A 79 -16.45 0.06 -5.09
CA CYS A 79 -15.60 -0.01 -6.27
C CYS A 79 -15.85 1.20 -7.19
N THR A 80 -17.11 1.63 -7.37
CA THR A 80 -17.43 2.81 -8.16
C THR A 80 -16.82 4.07 -7.54
N THR A 81 -16.98 4.26 -6.22
CA THR A 81 -16.34 5.34 -5.46
C THR A 81 -14.84 5.34 -5.66
N PHE A 82 -14.18 4.18 -5.52
CA PHE A 82 -12.75 4.03 -5.77
C PHE A 82 -12.36 4.51 -7.17
N MET A 83 -13.13 4.14 -8.18
CA MET A 83 -12.92 4.53 -9.57
C MET A 83 -13.15 6.02 -9.83
N THR A 84 -13.70 6.80 -8.89
CA THR A 84 -13.81 8.26 -9.01
C THR A 84 -12.56 9.01 -8.52
N PHE A 85 -11.64 8.35 -7.83
CA PHE A 85 -10.45 9.02 -7.31
C PHE A 85 -9.52 9.47 -8.45
N ARG A 86 -9.17 10.76 -8.44
CA ARG A 86 -8.36 11.44 -9.49
C ARG A 86 -7.27 12.34 -8.90
N GLY A 87 -6.98 12.17 -7.61
CA GLY A 87 -5.94 12.94 -6.94
C GLY A 87 -4.57 12.78 -7.59
N ARG A 88 -3.68 13.70 -7.26
CA ARG A 88 -2.26 13.65 -7.61
C ARG A 88 -1.45 13.89 -6.34
N CYS A 89 -0.59 12.96 -5.98
CA CYS A 89 0.33 13.11 -4.86
C CYS A 89 1.71 13.53 -5.38
N PRO A 90 2.22 14.73 -5.02
CA PRO A 90 3.53 15.20 -5.50
C PRO A 90 4.70 14.42 -4.90
N GLU A 91 4.45 13.66 -3.82
CA GLU A 91 5.47 12.91 -3.09
C GLU A 91 5.66 11.49 -3.63
N LEU A 92 4.82 11.04 -4.56
CA LEU A 92 5.00 9.73 -5.20
C LEU A 92 6.35 9.67 -5.93
N PRO A 93 7.20 8.67 -5.65
CA PRO A 93 8.53 8.56 -6.25
C PRO A 93 8.49 8.50 -7.77
N LYS A 94 9.51 9.05 -8.45
CA LYS A 94 9.56 8.97 -9.91
C LYS A 94 9.98 7.56 -10.33
N THR A 95 9.03 6.77 -10.82
CA THR A 95 9.30 5.51 -11.51
C THR A 95 9.63 5.74 -12.98
N ILE A 96 10.10 4.72 -13.69
CA ILE A 96 10.23 4.74 -15.16
C ILE A 96 8.91 5.18 -15.81
N PHE A 97 7.77 4.77 -15.24
CA PHE A 97 6.43 5.11 -15.73
C PHE A 97 5.96 6.52 -15.34
N ARG A 98 6.61 7.18 -14.37
CA ARG A 98 6.34 8.56 -13.92
C ARG A 98 7.49 9.52 -14.20
N SER A 99 8.36 9.19 -15.16
CA SER A 99 9.52 10.02 -15.47
C SER A 99 9.10 11.41 -15.96
N SER A 100 9.46 12.45 -15.21
CA SER A 100 9.23 13.85 -15.58
C SER A 100 10.02 14.28 -16.82
N LEU A 101 10.98 13.47 -17.26
CA LEU A 101 11.75 13.71 -18.49
C LEU A 101 10.90 13.53 -19.75
N VAL A 102 9.72 12.89 -19.64
CA VAL A 102 8.76 12.73 -20.73
C VAL A 102 7.37 13.18 -20.25
N PRO A 103 7.05 14.49 -20.29
CA PRO A 103 5.78 15.03 -19.77
C PRO A 103 4.52 14.32 -20.32
N ALA A 104 4.56 13.90 -21.59
CA ALA A 104 3.47 13.13 -22.20
C ALA A 104 3.25 11.77 -21.53
N ALA A 105 4.32 11.09 -21.09
CA ALA A 105 4.22 9.81 -20.39
C ALA A 105 3.63 10.01 -18.98
N LEU A 106 4.00 11.09 -18.29
CA LEU A 106 3.46 11.42 -16.98
C LEU A 106 1.95 11.75 -17.04
N GLU A 107 1.51 12.55 -18.02
CA GLU A 107 0.07 12.81 -18.21
C GLU A 107 -0.69 11.55 -18.65
N ALA A 108 -0.10 10.71 -19.52
CA ALA A 108 -0.69 9.42 -19.87
C ALA A 108 -0.85 8.50 -18.64
N TYR A 109 0.12 8.50 -17.74
CA TYR A 109 0.03 7.79 -16.46
C TYR A 109 -1.09 8.36 -15.59
N TYR A 110 -1.19 9.68 -15.44
CA TYR A 110 -2.25 10.28 -14.63
C TYR A 110 -3.65 10.09 -15.21
N ALA A 111 -3.77 9.88 -16.52
CA ALA A 111 -5.02 9.52 -17.19
C ALA A 111 -5.46 8.06 -16.95
N LEU A 112 -4.58 7.20 -16.39
CA LEU A 112 -4.94 5.81 -16.12
C LEU A 112 -6.09 5.71 -15.11
N PRO A 113 -6.97 4.71 -15.27
CA PRO A 113 -7.99 4.37 -14.28
C PRO A 113 -7.39 4.06 -12.90
N ALA A 114 -8.16 4.30 -11.83
CA ALA A 114 -7.67 4.19 -10.44
C ALA A 114 -7.19 2.78 -10.08
N ASP A 115 -7.90 1.75 -10.54
CA ASP A 115 -7.52 0.34 -10.39
C ASP A 115 -6.19 0.02 -11.10
N THR A 116 -6.00 0.56 -12.30
CA THR A 116 -4.80 0.35 -13.12
C THR A 116 -3.59 1.01 -12.47
N LYS A 117 -3.75 2.22 -11.90
CA LYS A 117 -2.70 2.85 -11.08
C LYS A 117 -2.36 1.99 -9.87
N LEU A 118 -3.36 1.59 -9.08
CA LEU A 118 -3.14 0.77 -7.89
C LEU A 118 -2.38 -0.53 -8.20
N VAL A 119 -2.80 -1.26 -9.24
CA VAL A 119 -2.17 -2.52 -9.65
C VAL A 119 -0.73 -2.31 -10.14
N LYS A 120 -0.44 -1.19 -10.81
CA LYS A 120 0.92 -0.86 -11.26
C LYS A 120 1.82 -0.43 -10.11
N GLU A 121 1.29 0.30 -9.14
CA GLU A 121 2.08 0.84 -8.04
C GLU A 121 2.36 -0.17 -6.92
N ALA A 122 1.49 -1.18 -6.74
CA ALA A 122 1.73 -2.21 -5.74
C ALA A 122 3.10 -2.91 -5.87
N PRO A 123 3.52 -3.42 -7.05
CA PRO A 123 4.86 -3.98 -7.20
C PRO A 123 5.96 -2.94 -7.45
N ALA A 124 5.62 -1.72 -7.85
CA ALA A 124 6.63 -0.70 -8.18
C ALA A 124 7.39 -0.22 -6.94
N VAL A 125 6.86 -0.49 -5.74
CA VAL A 125 7.48 -0.14 -4.45
C VAL A 125 8.83 -0.84 -4.28
N ASP A 126 8.98 -2.04 -4.83
CA ASP A 126 10.28 -2.73 -4.85
C ASP A 126 11.33 -1.91 -5.62
N ASP A 127 10.92 -1.11 -6.59
CA ASP A 127 11.82 -0.24 -7.38
C ASP A 127 11.92 1.19 -6.80
N TYR A 128 11.29 1.48 -5.67
CA TYR A 128 11.34 2.81 -5.05
C TYR A 128 12.64 2.99 -4.24
N TYR A 129 13.19 4.21 -4.27
CA TYR A 129 14.40 4.64 -3.56
C TYR A 129 14.09 5.27 -2.18
N ASP A 130 13.03 4.81 -1.53
CA ASP A 130 12.42 5.43 -0.35
C ASP A 130 13.18 5.25 0.99
N LEU A 131 14.32 4.56 0.99
CA LEU A 131 15.28 4.53 2.10
C LEU A 131 16.56 5.24 1.69
N GLU A 132 16.98 6.12 2.60
CA GLU A 132 18.23 6.86 2.58
C GLU A 132 19.22 6.05 3.42
N PHE A 133 20.30 5.57 2.80
CA PHE A 133 21.47 5.13 3.55
C PHE A 133 22.31 6.36 3.83
N VAL A 134 22.96 6.36 4.99
CA VAL A 134 23.85 7.44 5.40
C VAL A 134 25.25 6.87 5.40
N ASP A 135 26.11 7.40 4.52
CA ASP A 135 27.52 7.04 4.46
C ASP A 135 28.22 7.65 5.67
N VAL A 136 28.77 6.79 6.53
CA VAL A 136 29.46 7.23 7.75
C VAL A 136 30.95 7.34 7.44
N GLU A 137 31.40 8.53 7.03
CA GLU A 137 32.82 8.76 6.78
C GLU A 137 33.60 8.82 8.10
N GLY A 138 34.46 7.82 8.33
CA GLY A 138 35.41 7.82 9.44
C GLY A 138 36.48 8.90 9.28
N GLY A 139 36.80 9.61 10.37
CA GLY A 139 37.76 10.72 10.40
C GLY A 139 39.19 10.39 9.90
N ILE A 140 39.92 11.44 9.52
CA ILE A 140 41.27 11.36 8.94
C ILE A 140 42.25 10.65 9.90
N GLY A 141 42.64 9.42 9.56
CA GLY A 141 43.73 8.68 10.21
C GLY A 141 43.36 7.32 10.82
N SER A 142 42.09 6.92 10.82
CA SER A 142 41.62 5.63 11.39
C SER A 142 41.65 4.44 10.40
N GLY A 143 41.97 4.66 9.13
CA GLY A 143 41.84 3.60 8.11
C GLY A 143 40.45 3.48 7.51
N GLY A 144 39.60 4.50 7.67
CA GLY A 144 38.48 4.79 6.78
C GLY A 144 37.20 4.00 7.02
N ARG A 145 36.88 3.66 8.27
CA ARG A 145 35.59 3.06 8.66
C ARG A 145 35.23 3.53 10.07
N ASP A 146 34.08 4.16 10.24
CA ASP A 146 33.52 4.39 11.57
C ASP A 146 33.10 3.02 12.13
N ASP A 147 33.73 2.61 13.22
CA ASP A 147 33.32 1.40 13.93
C ASP A 147 32.29 1.86 14.95
N PRO A 148 30.99 1.56 14.77
CA PRO A 148 29.94 2.06 15.66
C PRO A 148 30.14 1.55 17.09
N HIS A 149 30.94 0.49 17.26
CA HIS A 149 31.37 -0.11 18.51
C HIS A 149 32.49 0.65 19.24
N LYS A 150 32.99 1.75 18.67
CA LYS A 150 33.93 2.67 19.29
C LYS A 150 33.26 4.04 19.50
N ASP A 151 33.57 4.67 20.63
CA ASP A 151 33.19 6.07 20.84
C ASP A 151 34.29 6.93 20.20
N GLU A 152 34.04 7.41 18.98
CA GLU A 152 34.93 8.34 18.27
C GLU A 152 34.50 9.79 18.55
N TRP A 153 35.48 10.70 18.66
CA TRP A 153 35.30 12.07 19.15
C TRP A 153 35.14 13.07 17.98
N ASP A 154 35.24 12.57 16.76
CA ASP A 154 35.44 13.28 15.51
C ASP A 154 34.65 12.65 14.34
N ALA A 155 33.47 12.06 14.62
CA ALA A 155 32.52 11.63 13.59
C ALA A 155 32.14 12.83 12.70
N ILE A 156 32.37 12.69 11.39
CA ILE A 156 32.09 13.70 10.36
C ILE A 156 30.61 13.58 9.92
N ASP A 157 30.03 14.67 9.41
CA ASP A 157 28.66 14.72 8.88
C ASP A 157 28.44 13.70 7.75
N ASP A 158 27.95 12.52 8.12
CA ASP A 158 26.94 11.70 7.46
C ASP A 158 26.30 12.30 6.17
N GLU A 159 26.74 11.84 4.98
CA GLU A 159 26.11 12.18 3.69
C GLU A 159 25.13 11.08 3.24
N PRO A 160 23.89 11.43 2.87
CA PRO A 160 22.93 10.44 2.40
C PRO A 160 23.17 9.98 0.96
N HIS A 161 23.05 8.68 0.71
CA HIS A 161 23.03 8.09 -0.64
C HIS A 161 21.91 7.07 -0.85
N TYR A 162 21.60 6.82 -2.13
CA TYR A 162 20.43 6.05 -2.58
C TYR A 162 20.77 4.96 -3.61
N THR A 163 22.06 4.79 -3.93
CA THR A 163 22.60 3.84 -4.92
C THR A 163 24.03 3.44 -4.54
N GLU A 164 24.38 2.16 -4.66
CA GLU A 164 25.75 1.66 -4.44
C GLU A 164 26.22 0.87 -5.67
N GLU A 165 27.40 1.19 -6.22
CA GLU A 165 27.97 0.58 -7.44
C GLU A 165 27.03 0.51 -8.67
N GLY A 166 26.09 1.45 -8.82
CA GLY A 166 25.11 1.45 -9.90
C GLY A 166 23.97 0.44 -9.74
N MET A 167 23.90 -0.21 -8.58
CA MET A 167 22.72 -0.92 -8.10
C MET A 167 21.83 0.08 -7.34
N ASN A 168 20.55 0.11 -7.71
CA ASN A 168 19.55 0.85 -6.97
C ASN A 168 19.28 0.09 -5.67
N LEU A 169 19.53 0.73 -4.53
CA LEU A 169 19.20 0.14 -3.23
C LEU A 169 17.67 0.22 -3.10
N THR A 170 17.00 -0.93 -3.16
CA THR A 170 15.55 -1.00 -3.02
C THR A 170 15.19 -0.76 -1.56
N ALA A 171 14.19 0.09 -1.34
CA ALA A 171 13.92 0.75 -0.07
C ALA A 171 13.26 -0.09 1.03
N PHE A 172 13.43 -1.39 1.01
CA PHE A 172 13.05 -2.28 2.13
C PHE A 172 14.10 -3.36 2.39
N ASN A 173 15.37 -3.04 2.13
CA ASN A 173 16.43 -3.86 2.68
C ASN A 173 16.38 -3.76 4.23
N HIS A 174 16.14 -4.91 4.85
CA HIS A 174 15.85 -5.11 6.26
C HIS A 174 17.10 -4.95 7.15
N PHE A 175 17.76 -3.80 7.11
CA PHE A 175 18.96 -3.59 7.90
C PHE A 175 18.79 -2.36 8.78
N ILE A 176 18.57 -2.61 10.07
CA ILE A 176 18.69 -1.59 11.10
C ILE A 176 19.54 -2.19 12.22
N ASP A 177 20.81 -1.82 12.24
CA ASP A 177 21.62 -1.95 13.44
C ASP A 177 21.20 -0.86 14.43
N ILE A 178 20.51 -1.25 15.51
CA ILE A 178 20.05 -0.31 16.54
C ILE A 178 21.09 -0.28 17.66
N LYS A 179 21.83 0.83 17.78
CA LYS A 179 22.71 1.11 18.93
C LYS A 179 21.87 1.26 20.21
N LYS A 180 22.11 0.39 21.20
CA LYS A 180 21.35 0.35 22.48
C LYS A 180 22.02 1.11 23.63
N GLY A 181 23.20 1.67 23.39
CA GLY A 181 24.00 2.42 24.34
C GLY A 181 25.49 2.38 23.97
N PRO A 182 26.37 2.98 24.78
CA PRO A 182 27.82 2.90 24.57
C PRO A 182 28.28 1.44 24.63
N GLY A 183 28.87 0.93 23.53
CA GLY A 183 29.43 -0.42 23.47
C GLY A 183 28.42 -1.60 23.42
N LEU A 184 27.12 -1.35 23.22
CA LEU A 184 26.07 -2.39 23.18
C LEU A 184 25.24 -2.32 21.89
N PHE A 185 25.30 -3.40 21.11
CA PHE A 185 24.67 -3.52 19.79
C PHE A 185 23.87 -4.81 19.73
N ASP A 186 22.70 -4.75 19.09
CA ASP A 186 21.99 -5.94 18.65
C ASP A 186 22.38 -6.15 17.19
N ASP A 187 23.25 -7.12 16.93
CA ASP A 187 23.53 -7.63 15.60
C ASP A 187 22.38 -8.57 15.18
N TYR A 188 21.23 -7.99 14.86
CA TYR A 188 20.22 -8.71 14.07
C TYR A 188 20.57 -8.59 12.58
N ASP A 189 21.79 -9.01 12.24
CA ASP A 189 22.29 -9.09 10.87
C ASP A 189 21.54 -10.15 10.04
N GLY A 190 20.74 -10.99 10.70
CA GLY A 190 19.98 -12.06 10.08
C GLY A 190 20.79 -13.34 9.86
N TYR A 191 22.04 -13.38 10.33
CA TYR A 191 23.00 -14.45 10.02
C TYR A 191 23.33 -15.39 11.20
N SER A 192 23.04 -14.98 12.44
CA SER A 192 23.23 -15.80 13.65
C SER A 192 22.00 -16.64 14.04
N TYR A 193 22.22 -17.93 14.32
CA TYR A 193 21.18 -18.90 14.70
C TYR A 193 20.78 -18.84 16.19
N ASN A 194 21.53 -18.13 17.04
CA ASN A 194 21.25 -17.99 18.48
C ASN A 194 20.92 -16.54 18.88
N LYS A 195 19.90 -16.41 19.75
CA LYS A 195 19.35 -15.12 20.18
C LYS A 195 20.35 -14.34 21.05
N GLY A 196 20.75 -13.15 20.60
CA GLY A 196 21.57 -12.21 21.39
C GLY A 196 23.04 -12.60 21.52
N SER A 197 23.59 -13.32 20.54
CA SER A 197 25.01 -13.61 20.54
C SER A 197 25.69 -12.79 19.44
N ALA A 198 26.45 -11.79 19.86
CA ALA A 198 27.62 -11.26 19.16
C ALA A 198 28.71 -12.35 19.02
N SER A 199 28.31 -13.54 18.54
CA SER A 199 29.14 -14.73 18.44
C SER A 199 29.71 -14.79 17.04
N ARG A 200 31.01 -14.49 16.96
CA ARG A 200 31.86 -14.47 15.76
C ARG A 200 32.02 -15.81 15.03
N ASP A 201 31.20 -16.81 15.36
CA ASP A 201 31.38 -18.20 14.92
C ASP A 201 30.09 -18.83 14.32
N GLN A 202 29.00 -18.07 14.12
CA GLN A 202 27.70 -18.62 13.72
C GLN A 202 27.10 -17.90 12.50
N TYR A 203 27.55 -18.25 11.29
CA TYR A 203 27.13 -17.58 10.05
C TYR A 203 26.71 -18.57 8.96
N GLN A 204 25.86 -18.12 8.04
CA GLN A 204 25.71 -18.78 6.73
C GLN A 204 26.99 -18.54 5.91
N SER A 205 27.49 -19.59 5.24
CA SER A 205 28.63 -19.42 4.34
C SER A 205 28.17 -18.70 3.06
N ALA A 206 29.00 -17.81 2.50
CA ALA A 206 28.69 -17.11 1.25
C ALA A 206 28.36 -18.09 0.11
N SER A 207 28.96 -19.30 0.15
CA SER A 207 28.64 -20.36 -0.81
C SER A 207 27.22 -20.91 -0.69
N ASP A 208 26.63 -20.91 0.50
CA ASP A 208 25.28 -21.41 0.73
C ASP A 208 24.20 -20.40 0.32
N ALA A 209 24.52 -19.10 0.36
CA ALA A 209 23.65 -18.01 -0.07
C ALA A 209 23.75 -17.71 -1.59
N ALA A 210 24.89 -18.02 -2.22
CA ALA A 210 25.12 -17.73 -3.63
C ALA A 210 24.19 -18.52 -4.57
N SER A 211 23.65 -17.87 -5.59
CA SER A 211 22.74 -18.49 -6.57
C SER A 211 23.46 -19.11 -7.78
N GLY A 212 24.68 -18.64 -8.10
CA GLY A 212 25.46 -19.06 -9.28
C GLY A 212 26.61 -20.03 -8.96
N THR A 213 26.92 -20.96 -9.87
CA THR A 213 27.96 -21.98 -9.68
C THR A 213 29.34 -21.38 -9.40
N LEU A 214 29.70 -20.28 -10.08
CA LEU A 214 30.97 -19.59 -9.86
C LEU A 214 31.00 -18.88 -8.51
N ALA A 215 29.93 -18.20 -8.11
CA ALA A 215 29.83 -17.52 -6.82
C ALA A 215 29.83 -18.54 -5.65
N LYS A 216 29.15 -19.68 -5.81
CA LYS A 216 29.21 -20.80 -4.85
C LYS A 216 30.63 -21.33 -4.71
N LEU A 217 31.32 -21.52 -5.83
CA LEU A 217 32.71 -22.00 -5.82
C LEU A 217 33.64 -20.97 -5.18
N MET A 218 33.48 -19.68 -5.50
CA MET A 218 34.26 -18.60 -4.90
C MET A 218 34.02 -18.51 -3.39
N GLY A 219 32.76 -18.46 -2.94
CA GLY A 219 32.44 -18.47 -1.51
C GLY A 219 32.99 -19.71 -0.78
N LYS A 220 33.06 -20.86 -1.46
CA LYS A 220 33.62 -22.09 -0.89
C LYS A 220 35.15 -22.08 -0.85
N ILE A 221 35.81 -21.45 -1.81
CA ILE A 221 37.28 -21.31 -1.88
C ILE A 221 37.76 -20.27 -0.88
N THR A 222 37.06 -19.15 -0.77
CA THR A 222 37.43 -18.05 0.13
C THR A 222 37.11 -18.37 1.59
N GLY A 223 36.15 -19.27 1.84
CA GLY A 223 35.64 -19.54 3.18
C GLY A 223 34.88 -18.35 3.76
N PHE A 224 34.54 -17.36 2.93
CA PHE A 224 33.87 -16.16 3.37
C PHE A 224 32.49 -16.48 3.90
N LYS A 225 32.20 -15.83 5.01
CA LYS A 225 30.86 -15.73 5.55
C LYS A 225 30.05 -14.73 4.73
N VAL A 226 28.72 -14.77 4.84
CA VAL A 226 27.85 -13.85 4.10
C VAL A 226 28.15 -12.40 4.46
N ASP A 227 28.40 -12.07 5.73
CA ASP A 227 28.82 -10.74 6.21
C ASP A 227 30.22 -10.33 5.69
N GLU A 228 31.21 -11.24 5.74
CA GLU A 228 32.56 -10.95 5.21
C GLU A 228 32.59 -10.78 3.68
N GLY A 229 31.70 -11.47 2.96
CA GLY A 229 31.54 -11.36 1.51
C GLY A 229 30.67 -10.18 1.07
N ILE A 230 29.73 -9.74 1.92
CA ILE A 230 28.85 -8.59 1.68
C ILE A 230 29.49 -7.27 2.15
N ASN A 231 30.38 -7.26 3.16
CA ASN A 231 31.22 -6.10 3.54
C ASN A 231 32.22 -5.66 2.45
N TRP A 232 32.19 -6.35 1.30
CA TRP A 232 32.89 -5.97 0.07
C TRP A 232 31.97 -5.26 -0.95
N TRP A 233 30.66 -5.27 -0.72
CA TRP A 233 29.61 -4.77 -1.62
C TRP A 233 28.66 -3.75 -0.97
N LEU A 234 28.59 -3.73 0.35
CA LEU A 234 27.94 -2.69 1.14
C LEU A 234 29.02 -2.17 2.09
N ASN A 235 29.29 -0.86 2.06
CA ASN A 235 30.01 -0.22 3.17
C ASN A 235 29.19 -0.43 4.45
N ASP A 236 29.79 -0.25 5.64
CA ASP A 236 29.08 -0.36 6.93
C ASP A 236 28.01 0.76 7.04
N GLU A 237 26.92 0.64 6.27
CA GLU A 237 25.87 1.64 6.08
C GLU A 237 24.77 1.41 7.13
N TYR A 238 24.50 2.43 7.93
CA TYR A 238 23.45 2.39 8.96
C TYR A 238 22.15 3.00 8.45
N VAL A 239 21.02 2.42 8.85
CA VAL A 239 19.71 3.08 8.71
C VAL A 239 19.35 3.74 10.05
N HIS A 240 19.36 5.07 10.08
CA HIS A 240 19.19 5.88 11.29
C HIS A 240 17.72 5.99 11.75
N ALA A 241 17.51 5.91 13.07
CA ALA A 241 16.26 6.30 13.72
C ALA A 241 16.42 7.72 14.32
N PRO A 242 15.74 8.77 13.85
CA PRO A 242 16.01 10.14 14.29
C PRO A 242 15.25 10.52 15.56
N GLY A 243 15.93 11.34 16.36
CA GLY A 243 15.36 12.14 17.46
C GLY A 243 15.80 13.61 17.44
N GLN A 244 16.38 14.09 16.34
CA GLN A 244 17.04 15.41 16.24
C GLN A 244 16.37 16.28 15.16
N GLN A 245 16.41 17.62 15.35
CA GLN A 245 15.58 18.60 14.62
C GLN A 245 15.92 18.76 13.11
N TRP A 246 17.15 18.42 12.74
CA TRP A 246 17.78 18.48 11.41
C TRP A 246 17.22 17.42 10.45
N TYR A 247 16.66 16.31 10.94
CA TYR A 247 16.18 15.17 10.11
C TYR A 247 14.71 15.25 9.69
N ARG A 248 14.11 16.45 9.74
CA ARG A 248 12.75 16.67 9.26
C ARG A 248 12.72 16.62 7.73
N GLY A 249 12.13 15.56 7.18
CA GLY A 249 11.85 15.44 5.74
C GLY A 249 12.69 14.38 4.99
N CYS A 250 13.46 13.56 5.71
CA CYS A 250 14.45 12.65 5.15
C CYS A 250 13.89 11.32 4.58
N SER A 251 12.87 10.68 5.19
CA SER A 251 12.22 9.50 4.58
C SER A 251 10.79 9.23 5.12
N PRO A 252 9.86 8.74 4.27
CA PRO A 252 8.52 8.28 4.67
C PRO A 252 8.51 7.18 5.75
N SER A 253 9.51 6.30 5.77
CA SER A 253 9.63 5.18 6.72
C SER A 253 9.87 5.65 8.17
N VAL A 254 10.26 6.93 8.31
CA VAL A 254 10.71 7.59 9.53
C VAL A 254 9.64 8.52 10.13
N GLU A 255 8.45 8.61 9.51
CA GLU A 255 7.42 9.56 9.93
C GLU A 255 6.90 9.33 11.36
N ARG A 256 6.98 8.08 11.89
CA ARG A 256 6.62 7.76 13.30
C ARG A 256 7.45 8.53 14.34
N TYR A 257 8.60 9.08 13.96
CA TYR A 257 9.46 9.85 14.86
C TYR A 257 9.08 11.35 14.92
N SER A 258 8.08 11.82 14.16
CA SER A 258 7.79 13.26 14.04
C SER A 258 6.33 13.72 13.93
N PHE A 259 5.32 12.98 14.44
CA PHE A 259 3.92 13.49 14.46
C PHE A 259 3.68 14.58 15.53
N PRO A 260 3.30 15.82 15.15
CA PRO A 260 3.10 16.92 16.10
C PRO A 260 1.78 16.87 16.87
N SER A 261 0.78 16.13 16.39
CA SER A 261 -0.59 16.10 16.94
C SER A 261 -0.70 15.38 18.29
N ASP A 262 0.31 14.58 18.67
CA ASP A 262 0.27 13.75 19.88
C ASP A 262 0.96 14.40 21.09
N LYS A 263 1.31 15.69 20.99
CA LYS A 263 1.92 16.43 22.10
C LYS A 263 0.90 16.64 23.22
N ARG A 264 1.32 16.29 24.45
CA ARG A 264 0.61 16.37 25.76
C ARG A 264 -0.18 15.13 26.21
N VAL A 265 -0.06 13.99 25.53
CA VAL A 265 -0.59 12.72 26.06
C VAL A 265 0.26 12.15 27.20
N TYR A 266 1.56 12.48 27.22
CA TYR A 266 2.50 11.96 28.21
C TYR A 266 3.03 13.06 29.15
N PRO A 267 3.10 12.82 30.47
CA PRO A 267 3.49 13.84 31.46
C PRO A 267 4.96 14.26 31.39
N THR A 268 5.84 13.38 30.92
CA THR A 268 7.28 13.64 30.81
C THR A 268 7.83 13.12 29.48
N ALA A 269 8.96 13.68 29.02
CA ALA A 269 9.68 13.18 27.84
C ALA A 269 10.10 11.71 27.99
N ARG A 270 10.32 11.22 29.23
CA ARG A 270 10.61 9.82 29.52
C ARG A 270 9.39 8.92 29.37
N ASP A 271 8.21 9.37 29.81
CA ASP A 271 6.94 8.64 29.63
C ASP A 271 6.53 8.63 28.16
N GLU A 272 6.81 9.73 27.45
CA GLU A 272 6.67 9.87 26.01
C GLU A 272 7.59 8.90 25.28
N LEU A 273 8.86 8.79 25.70
CA LEU A 273 9.82 7.82 25.16
C LEU A 273 9.45 6.38 25.52
N LEU A 274 9.00 6.07 26.73
CA LEU A 274 8.56 4.73 27.15
C LEU A 274 7.30 4.25 26.43
N ALA A 275 6.40 5.18 26.11
CA ALA A 275 5.19 4.89 25.35
C ALA A 275 5.43 4.83 23.83
N ARG A 276 6.41 5.59 23.32
CA ARG A 276 6.82 5.59 21.90
C ARG A 276 7.81 4.45 21.58
N PHE A 277 8.58 4.02 22.57
CA PHE A 277 9.62 2.98 22.50
C PHE A 277 9.57 2.14 23.79
N PRO A 278 8.75 1.08 23.86
CA PRO A 278 8.72 0.23 25.04
C PRO A 278 10.11 -0.35 25.31
N VAL A 279 10.69 0.12 26.42
CA VAL A 279 11.96 -0.37 26.93
C VAL A 279 11.75 -1.79 27.44
N ALA A 280 12.51 -2.74 26.89
CA ALA A 280 12.65 -4.06 27.48
C ALA A 280 13.29 -3.91 28.87
N ASN A 281 12.49 -3.94 29.93
CA ASN A 281 12.99 -4.05 31.30
C ASN A 281 13.24 -5.50 31.74
N SER A 282 13.26 -6.46 30.81
CA SER A 282 13.82 -7.79 31.09
C SER A 282 14.36 -8.43 29.82
N THR A 283 15.67 -8.31 29.64
CA THR A 283 16.47 -9.16 28.76
C THR A 283 16.38 -10.61 29.24
N GLY A 284 15.61 -11.43 28.53
CA GLY A 284 15.79 -12.89 28.49
C GLY A 284 15.85 -13.64 29.82
N THR A 285 14.68 -13.98 30.37
CA THR A 285 14.53 -15.26 31.10
C THR A 285 13.54 -16.14 30.34
N THR A 286 13.79 -17.45 30.36
CA THR A 286 13.02 -18.50 29.68
C THR A 286 11.50 -18.29 29.83
N GLY A 287 10.78 -18.22 28.70
CA GLY A 287 9.32 -18.17 28.68
C GLY A 287 8.63 -16.83 28.38
N ARG A 288 9.34 -15.73 28.05
CA ARG A 288 8.70 -14.46 27.64
C ARG A 288 9.46 -13.68 26.54
N GLY A 289 8.81 -13.51 25.37
CA GLY A 289 8.97 -12.40 24.39
C GLY A 289 10.18 -12.32 23.44
N ILE A 290 9.95 -11.94 22.17
CA ILE A 290 10.93 -11.63 21.10
C ILE A 290 10.91 -10.09 20.85
N PRO A 291 11.99 -9.43 20.35
CA PRO A 291 12.16 -7.97 20.34
C PRO A 291 11.16 -7.17 19.50
N TYR A 292 10.98 -5.91 19.89
CA TYR A 292 10.07 -4.91 19.34
C TYR A 292 10.53 -4.23 18.02
N SER A 293 11.61 -4.67 17.35
CA SER A 293 12.26 -3.87 16.29
C SER A 293 11.97 -4.28 14.85
N VAL A 294 11.29 -5.39 14.57
CA VAL A 294 11.26 -5.93 13.19
C VAL A 294 10.10 -5.38 12.32
N PHE A 295 9.02 -4.92 12.93
CA PHE A 295 7.74 -4.69 12.23
C PHE A 295 7.48 -3.24 11.80
N MET A 296 8.39 -2.32 12.15
CA MET A 296 8.17 -0.89 12.05
C MET A 296 8.24 -0.29 10.63
N PRO A 297 9.01 -0.82 9.65
CA PRO A 297 9.09 -0.19 8.34
C PRO A 297 7.79 -0.32 7.53
N VAL A 298 7.18 -1.52 7.50
CA VAL A 298 6.02 -1.80 6.65
C VAL A 298 4.72 -1.18 7.18
N ASP A 299 4.51 -1.17 8.51
CA ASP A 299 3.31 -0.55 9.08
C ASP A 299 3.36 0.99 9.03
N ASN A 300 4.55 1.59 9.17
CA ASN A 300 4.80 3.01 8.97
C ASN A 300 4.61 3.40 7.50
N MET A 301 5.14 2.62 6.57
CA MET A 301 4.92 2.84 5.14
C MET A 301 3.43 2.87 4.82
N ALA A 302 2.68 1.88 5.29
CA ALA A 302 1.23 1.84 5.09
C ALA A 302 0.55 3.06 5.71
N ARG A 303 0.94 3.48 6.91
CA ARG A 303 0.41 4.69 7.56
C ARG A 303 0.65 5.94 6.75
N TYR A 304 1.90 6.17 6.36
CA TYR A 304 2.33 7.33 5.59
C TYR A 304 1.52 7.44 4.30
N TRP A 305 1.59 6.39 3.48
CA TRP A 305 1.00 6.40 2.15
C TRP A 305 -0.52 6.40 2.17
N TYR A 306 -1.13 5.75 3.16
CA TYR A 306 -2.57 5.88 3.37
C TYR A 306 -2.96 7.29 3.81
N GLY A 307 -2.15 7.97 4.63
CA GLY A 307 -2.34 9.39 4.95
C GLY A 307 -2.24 10.29 3.72
N ARG A 308 -1.26 10.02 2.83
CA ARG A 308 -1.16 10.71 1.53
C ARG A 308 -2.36 10.45 0.64
N PHE A 309 -2.88 9.22 0.63
CA PHE A 309 -4.15 8.91 -0.01
C PHE A 309 -5.29 9.74 0.58
N GLU A 310 -5.41 9.80 1.91
CA GLU A 310 -6.48 10.56 2.55
C GLU A 310 -6.44 12.05 2.20
N ALA A 311 -5.24 12.63 2.14
CA ALA A 311 -5.01 14.04 1.80
C ALA A 311 -5.23 14.35 0.32
N THR A 312 -4.78 13.48 -0.59
CA THR A 312 -4.73 13.78 -2.02
C THR A 312 -5.83 13.12 -2.84
N LYS A 313 -6.39 12.01 -2.33
CA LYS A 313 -7.23 11.07 -3.08
C LYS A 313 -6.57 10.55 -4.35
N ASP A 314 -5.23 10.42 -4.36
CA ASP A 314 -4.49 9.79 -5.44
C ASP A 314 -4.45 8.27 -5.24
N PRO A 315 -5.12 7.47 -6.09
CA PRO A 315 -5.14 6.01 -5.94
C PRO A 315 -3.77 5.35 -6.05
N ALA A 316 -2.78 6.01 -6.68
CA ALA A 316 -1.42 5.48 -6.77
C ALA A 316 -0.73 5.36 -5.40
N THR A 317 -1.08 6.23 -4.45
CA THR A 317 -0.56 6.17 -3.07
C THR A 317 -1.07 4.95 -2.28
N LEU A 318 -2.11 4.26 -2.76
CA LEU A 318 -2.53 2.99 -2.14
C LEU A 318 -1.69 1.80 -2.60
N GLY A 319 -0.86 1.94 -3.65
CA GLY A 319 0.09 0.90 -4.09
C GLY A 319 1.05 0.46 -2.97
N PRO A 320 1.81 1.39 -2.36
CA PRO A 320 2.65 1.10 -1.20
C PRO A 320 1.90 0.48 -0.02
N VAL A 321 0.63 0.85 0.18
CA VAL A 321 -0.21 0.24 1.22
C VAL A 321 -0.51 -1.23 0.90
N MET A 322 -0.81 -1.56 -0.36
CA MET A 322 -1.01 -2.95 -0.78
C MET A 322 0.26 -3.77 -0.65
N HIS A 323 1.40 -3.20 -1.05
CA HIS A 323 2.71 -3.81 -0.90
C HIS A 323 3.01 -4.12 0.57
N ALA A 324 2.89 -3.13 1.47
CA ALA A 324 3.08 -3.29 2.90
C ALA A 324 2.24 -4.43 3.52
N ILE A 325 0.97 -4.54 3.13
CA ILE A 325 0.07 -5.60 3.60
C ILE A 325 0.56 -6.97 3.14
N GLN A 326 1.07 -7.06 1.91
CA GLN A 326 1.47 -8.32 1.28
C GLN A 326 2.83 -8.79 1.84
N ASP A 327 3.78 -7.88 2.03
CA ASP A 327 5.06 -8.17 2.68
C ASP A 327 4.90 -8.52 4.16
N ALA A 328 4.00 -7.84 4.87
CA ALA A 328 3.64 -8.22 6.23
C ALA A 328 3.10 -9.66 6.32
N SER A 329 2.67 -10.28 5.20
CA SER A 329 2.21 -11.67 5.19
C SER A 329 3.33 -12.69 4.97
N VAL A 330 4.56 -12.25 4.70
CA VAL A 330 5.72 -13.12 4.50
C VAL A 330 6.39 -13.41 5.85
N PRO A 331 6.50 -14.69 6.27
CA PRO A 331 7.12 -15.07 7.55
C PRO A 331 8.54 -14.53 7.76
N HIS A 332 9.36 -14.47 6.70
CA HIS A 332 10.73 -13.94 6.77
C HIS A 332 10.76 -12.44 7.04
N HIS A 333 9.92 -11.66 6.35
CA HIS A 333 9.82 -10.22 6.55
C HIS A 333 9.30 -9.91 7.96
N ALA A 334 8.28 -10.66 8.40
CA ALA A 334 7.75 -10.54 9.76
C ALA A 334 8.77 -10.96 10.84
N ALA A 335 9.75 -11.79 10.52
CA ALA A 335 10.76 -12.23 11.47
C ALA A 335 12.04 -11.37 11.43
N GLY A 336 12.23 -10.57 10.37
CA GLY A 336 13.31 -9.59 10.26
C GLY A 336 14.64 -10.22 9.87
N TYR A 337 14.60 -11.26 9.03
CA TYR A 337 15.79 -11.99 8.61
C TYR A 337 15.99 -11.86 7.10
N MET A 338 17.10 -11.23 6.67
CA MET A 338 17.63 -11.37 5.30
C MET A 338 18.54 -12.60 5.26
N GLY A 339 17.97 -13.74 4.91
CA GLY A 339 18.68 -15.03 4.99
C GLY A 339 17.72 -16.15 5.31
N ASN A 340 18.23 -17.28 5.81
CA ASN A 340 17.37 -18.37 6.27
C ASN A 340 16.39 -18.87 5.18
N TRP A 341 16.89 -19.01 3.94
CA TRP A 341 16.13 -19.43 2.76
C TRP A 341 15.04 -18.48 2.28
N HIS A 342 15.10 -17.21 2.66
CA HIS A 342 14.18 -16.15 2.22
C HIS A 342 13.93 -16.15 0.70
N ASN A 343 14.97 -16.00 -0.13
CA ASN A 343 14.85 -16.02 -1.60
C ASN A 343 14.15 -17.29 -2.13
N ARG A 344 14.36 -18.44 -1.47
CA ARG A 344 13.75 -19.70 -1.87
C ARG A 344 12.28 -19.77 -1.47
N TYR A 345 11.93 -19.25 -0.28
CA TYR A 345 10.57 -19.13 0.18
C TYR A 345 9.74 -18.26 -0.75
N GLU A 346 10.26 -17.10 -1.15
CA GLU A 346 9.60 -16.19 -2.08
C GLU A 346 9.42 -16.81 -3.46
N ALA A 347 10.45 -17.48 -4.00
CA ALA A 347 10.33 -18.19 -5.26
C ALA A 347 9.24 -19.28 -5.22
N ASP A 348 9.17 -20.06 -4.14
CA ASP A 348 8.12 -21.07 -3.97
C ASP A 348 6.74 -20.42 -3.79
N LEU A 349 6.63 -19.34 -3.00
CA LEU A 349 5.39 -18.58 -2.82
C LEU A 349 4.86 -18.03 -4.15
N GLU A 350 5.72 -17.34 -4.90
CA GLU A 350 5.43 -16.75 -6.20
C GLU A 350 4.90 -17.79 -7.20
N SER A 351 5.51 -18.99 -7.21
CA SER A 351 5.09 -20.08 -8.09
C SER A 351 3.68 -20.62 -7.79
N ARG A 352 3.15 -20.39 -6.57
CA ARG A 352 1.88 -20.95 -6.09
C ARG A 352 0.72 -19.97 -6.16
N ILE A 353 0.98 -18.67 -6.02
CA ILE A 353 -0.04 -17.62 -6.02
C ILE A 353 -1.00 -17.72 -7.21
N PRO A 354 -0.54 -17.87 -8.47
CA PRO A 354 -1.45 -17.97 -9.62
C PRO A 354 -2.46 -19.12 -9.48
N GLY A 355 -2.07 -20.24 -8.87
CA GLY A 355 -2.96 -21.36 -8.61
C GLY A 355 -4.06 -20.98 -7.62
N TRP A 356 -3.68 -20.45 -6.46
CA TRP A 356 -4.63 -20.07 -5.41
C TRP A 356 -5.60 -18.96 -5.84
N MET A 357 -5.13 -17.97 -6.61
CA MET A 357 -5.97 -16.87 -7.08
C MET A 357 -7.12 -17.33 -8.00
N ASN A 358 -6.95 -18.49 -8.66
CA ASN A 358 -7.95 -19.10 -9.53
C ASN A 358 -8.87 -20.09 -8.80
N GLU A 359 -8.62 -20.41 -7.52
CA GLU A 359 -9.46 -21.31 -6.74
C GLU A 359 -10.75 -20.60 -6.27
N PRO A 360 -11.95 -21.14 -6.57
CA PRO A 360 -13.20 -20.59 -6.03
C PRO A 360 -13.28 -20.65 -4.50
N SER A 361 -12.69 -21.69 -3.89
CA SER A 361 -12.61 -21.83 -2.43
C SER A 361 -11.82 -20.69 -1.79
N PHE A 362 -10.66 -20.34 -2.36
CA PHE A 362 -9.84 -19.22 -1.88
C PHE A 362 -10.63 -17.91 -1.89
N GLU A 363 -11.33 -17.62 -3.00
CA GLU A 363 -12.16 -16.42 -3.10
C GLU A 363 -13.29 -16.39 -2.07
N ASN A 364 -13.98 -17.51 -1.85
CA ASN A 364 -15.06 -17.60 -0.87
C ASN A 364 -14.54 -17.42 0.57
N GLU A 365 -13.37 -17.98 0.89
CA GLU A 365 -12.71 -17.79 2.19
C GLU A 365 -12.32 -16.31 2.40
N VAL A 366 -11.76 -15.65 1.38
CA VAL A 366 -11.45 -14.21 1.43
C VAL A 366 -12.72 -13.38 1.67
N LYS A 367 -13.81 -13.65 0.93
CA LYS A 367 -15.10 -12.95 1.11
C LYS A 367 -15.63 -13.10 2.53
N ALA A 368 -15.55 -14.30 3.10
CA ALA A 368 -15.99 -14.55 4.47
C ALA A 368 -15.18 -13.74 5.50
N LEU A 369 -13.85 -13.63 5.33
CA LEU A 369 -13.01 -12.79 6.18
C LEU A 369 -13.36 -11.31 6.04
N VAL A 370 -13.49 -10.82 4.80
CA VAL A 370 -13.86 -9.41 4.55
C VAL A 370 -15.22 -9.09 5.17
N GLN A 371 -16.20 -9.97 5.05
CA GLN A 371 -17.51 -9.80 5.69
C GLN A 371 -17.39 -9.72 7.21
N ALA A 372 -16.61 -10.64 7.82
CA ALA A 372 -16.39 -10.64 9.26
C ALA A 372 -15.64 -9.38 9.75
N TRP A 373 -14.69 -8.87 8.96
CA TRP A 373 -13.87 -7.69 9.31
C TRP A 373 -14.52 -6.35 8.92
N SER A 374 -15.56 -6.35 8.08
CA SER A 374 -16.35 -5.16 7.70
C SER A 374 -17.30 -4.70 8.83
N ARG A 375 -16.85 -4.75 10.08
CA ARG A 375 -17.58 -4.32 11.28
C ARG A 375 -16.84 -3.20 11.98
N HIS A 376 -17.51 -2.53 12.91
CA HIS A 376 -16.86 -1.59 13.82
C HIS A 376 -16.41 -2.34 15.08
N ASP A 377 -15.12 -2.24 15.42
CA ASP A 377 -14.63 -2.66 16.73
C ASP A 377 -14.96 -1.58 17.76
N PRO A 378 -15.69 -1.86 18.85
CA PRO A 378 -15.98 -0.87 19.88
C PRO A 378 -14.72 -0.38 20.63
N SER A 379 -13.61 -1.12 20.55
CA SER A 379 -12.35 -0.80 21.21
C SER A 379 -11.17 -1.07 20.27
N PRO A 380 -11.05 -0.31 19.16
CA PRO A 380 -9.98 -0.53 18.20
C PRO A 380 -8.60 -0.36 18.88
N PRO A 381 -7.64 -1.25 18.63
CA PRO A 381 -6.32 -1.16 19.22
C PRO A 381 -5.60 0.10 18.76
N THR A 382 -4.99 0.81 19.70
CA THR A 382 -3.99 1.85 19.39
C THR A 382 -2.62 1.22 19.13
N THR A 383 -2.35 0.05 19.73
CA THR A 383 -1.19 -0.81 19.53
C THR A 383 -1.61 -2.28 19.63
N LEU A 384 -0.86 -3.16 18.98
CA LEU A 384 -0.99 -4.61 19.09
C LEU A 384 0.29 -5.21 19.69
N SER A 385 0.12 -6.09 20.67
CA SER A 385 1.18 -6.89 21.24
C SER A 385 1.36 -8.21 20.48
N VAL A 386 2.53 -8.84 20.64
CA VAL A 386 2.91 -10.10 19.98
C VAL A 386 1.89 -11.24 20.11
N ASN A 387 1.10 -11.26 21.19
CA ASN A 387 0.12 -12.32 21.46
C ASN A 387 -1.28 -12.00 20.95
N GLU A 388 -1.50 -10.83 20.34
CA GLU A 388 -2.81 -10.37 19.88
C GLU A 388 -3.12 -10.73 18.43
N TRP A 389 -2.37 -11.65 17.83
CA TRP A 389 -2.64 -12.22 16.50
C TRP A 389 -4.05 -12.83 16.37
N SER A 390 -4.66 -13.24 17.49
CA SER A 390 -6.01 -13.81 17.52
C SER A 390 -7.13 -12.76 17.58
N ARG A 391 -6.81 -11.47 17.76
CA ARG A 391 -7.82 -10.41 17.65
C ARG A 391 -8.39 -10.40 16.24
N GLN A 392 -9.65 -10.00 16.09
CA GLN A 392 -10.25 -9.90 14.77
C GLN A 392 -10.12 -8.45 14.25
N PRO A 393 -9.49 -8.21 13.10
CA PRO A 393 -9.44 -6.90 12.47
C PRO A 393 -10.83 -6.31 12.25
N ALA A 394 -10.92 -4.98 12.18
CA ALA A 394 -12.16 -4.26 11.91
C ALA A 394 -11.88 -3.02 11.05
N ILE A 395 -12.87 -2.55 10.28
CA ILE A 395 -12.68 -1.44 9.31
C ILE A 395 -12.20 -0.13 9.97
N ASN A 396 -12.59 0.08 11.23
CA ASN A 396 -12.25 1.27 11.99
C ASN A 396 -10.87 1.19 12.67
N TRP A 397 -10.15 0.07 12.53
CA TRP A 397 -8.74 0.01 12.93
C TRP A 397 -7.92 0.98 12.08
N ARG A 398 -6.82 1.48 12.65
CA ARG A 398 -5.84 2.24 11.88
C ARG A 398 -5.12 1.33 10.90
N ILE A 399 -4.69 1.89 9.76
CA ILE A 399 -4.07 1.11 8.69
C ILE A 399 -2.77 0.42 9.15
N ASP A 400 -1.97 1.07 10.01
CA ASP A 400 -0.76 0.47 10.56
C ASP A 400 -1.07 -0.72 11.47
N GLN A 401 -2.17 -0.65 12.22
CA GLN A 401 -2.60 -1.76 13.08
C GLN A 401 -3.16 -2.93 12.26
N MET A 402 -3.78 -2.65 11.10
CA MET A 402 -4.15 -3.67 10.12
C MET A 402 -2.92 -4.41 9.58
N VAL A 403 -1.88 -3.68 9.17
CA VAL A 403 -0.62 -4.28 8.68
C VAL A 403 0.12 -5.04 9.78
N THR A 404 0.23 -4.44 10.98
CA THR A 404 0.82 -5.09 12.15
C THR A 404 0.13 -6.41 12.45
N TRP A 405 -1.21 -6.47 12.37
CA TRP A 405 -1.94 -7.70 12.60
C TRP A 405 -1.61 -8.81 11.59
N VAL A 406 -1.42 -8.47 10.32
CA VAL A 406 -0.96 -9.44 9.30
C VAL A 406 0.43 -9.95 9.64
N ALA A 407 1.35 -9.05 10.00
CA ALA A 407 2.71 -9.38 10.42
C ALA A 407 2.74 -10.30 11.65
N LEU A 408 1.89 -10.06 12.65
CA LEU A 408 1.78 -10.93 13.82
C LEU A 408 1.33 -12.35 13.45
N ASN A 409 0.44 -12.50 12.46
CA ASN A 409 0.03 -13.81 11.98
C ASN A 409 1.14 -14.49 11.16
N ALA A 410 1.87 -13.75 10.33
CA ALA A 410 3.03 -14.28 9.61
C ALA A 410 4.15 -14.71 10.56
N TYR A 411 4.44 -13.92 11.59
CA TYR A 411 5.41 -14.24 12.62
C TYR A 411 5.01 -15.47 13.45
N LYS A 412 3.71 -15.62 13.75
CA LYS A 412 3.18 -16.83 14.38
C LYS A 412 3.46 -18.07 13.53
N GLU A 413 3.23 -18.00 12.21
CA GLU A 413 3.55 -19.12 11.31
C GLU A 413 5.07 -19.35 11.23
N TYR A 414 5.89 -18.29 11.17
CA TYR A 414 7.36 -18.39 11.25
C TYR A 414 7.81 -19.24 12.45
N SER A 415 7.24 -18.97 13.63
CA SER A 415 7.57 -19.70 14.85
C SER A 415 6.97 -21.11 14.88
N ASN A 416 5.65 -21.23 14.70
CA ASN A 416 4.94 -22.50 14.91
C ASN A 416 5.09 -23.47 13.73
N THR A 417 4.96 -22.95 12.52
CA THR A 417 4.88 -23.76 11.29
C THR A 417 6.23 -23.92 10.63
N TYR A 418 7.15 -22.97 10.78
CA TYR A 418 8.51 -23.11 10.22
C TYR A 418 9.56 -23.45 11.27
N ASN A 419 9.24 -23.38 12.58
CA ASN A 419 10.21 -23.56 13.67
C ASN A 419 11.44 -22.64 13.46
N HIS A 420 11.19 -21.40 13.03
CA HIS A 420 12.23 -20.44 12.66
C HIS A 420 13.21 -20.98 11.60
N PHE A 421 12.78 -21.98 10.81
CA PHE A 421 13.60 -22.74 9.84
C PHE A 421 14.88 -23.35 10.43
N ARG A 422 14.94 -23.57 11.76
CA ARG A 422 16.11 -24.15 12.46
C ARG A 422 16.55 -25.51 11.94
N ASN A 423 15.64 -26.23 11.27
CA ASN A 423 15.87 -27.57 10.72
C ASN A 423 16.08 -27.54 9.19
N GLY A 424 16.45 -26.38 8.64
CA GLY A 424 16.60 -26.17 7.19
C GLY A 424 15.30 -25.75 6.50
N TYR A 425 15.40 -25.59 5.18
CA TYR A 425 14.30 -25.09 4.36
C TYR A 425 13.13 -26.07 4.29
N ARG A 426 11.92 -25.59 4.59
CA ARG A 426 10.66 -26.24 4.22
C ARG A 426 9.65 -25.22 3.75
N PHE A 427 8.97 -25.51 2.65
CA PHE A 427 7.83 -24.72 2.20
C PHE A 427 6.54 -25.39 2.67
N ASP A 428 5.79 -24.72 3.55
CA ASP A 428 4.45 -25.15 3.94
C ASP A 428 3.43 -24.37 3.12
N ALA A 429 2.82 -25.06 2.13
CA ALA A 429 1.90 -24.42 1.19
C ALA A 429 0.58 -24.01 1.85
N ASN A 430 0.17 -24.65 2.95
CA ASN A 430 -1.07 -24.34 3.64
C ASN A 430 -0.94 -23.06 4.45
N SER A 431 0.15 -22.92 5.20
CA SER A 431 0.53 -21.68 5.91
C SER A 431 0.67 -20.53 4.91
N ALA A 432 1.45 -20.72 3.85
CA ALA A 432 1.64 -19.71 2.82
C ALA A 432 0.32 -19.27 2.17
N ARG A 433 -0.54 -20.21 1.75
CA ARG A 433 -1.88 -19.92 1.20
C ARG A 433 -2.74 -19.15 2.21
N ASN A 434 -2.69 -19.54 3.48
CA ASN A 434 -3.46 -18.88 4.53
C ASN A 434 -3.00 -17.44 4.74
N LEU A 435 -1.69 -17.18 4.77
CA LEU A 435 -1.14 -15.82 4.88
C LEU A 435 -1.47 -14.95 3.66
N THR A 436 -1.36 -15.49 2.44
CA THR A 436 -1.80 -14.80 1.22
C THR A 436 -3.29 -14.48 1.25
N LYS A 437 -4.12 -15.38 1.78
CA LYS A 437 -5.56 -15.10 2.01
C LYS A 437 -5.76 -13.95 3.00
N LEU A 438 -5.04 -13.93 4.12
CA LEU A 438 -5.13 -12.83 5.10
C LEU A 438 -4.73 -11.50 4.46
N ALA A 439 -3.63 -11.47 3.70
CA ALA A 439 -3.18 -10.30 2.95
C ALA A 439 -4.25 -9.82 1.97
N THR A 440 -4.81 -10.72 1.15
CA THR A 440 -5.86 -10.39 0.18
C THR A 440 -7.09 -9.80 0.86
N ALA A 441 -7.56 -10.41 1.96
CA ALA A 441 -8.70 -9.91 2.73
C ALA A 441 -8.40 -8.54 3.37
N MET A 442 -7.17 -8.33 3.86
CA MET A 442 -6.74 -7.07 4.46
C MET A 442 -6.63 -5.95 3.41
N SER A 443 -6.12 -6.25 2.21
CA SER A 443 -6.12 -5.34 1.06
C SER A 443 -7.52 -4.86 0.72
N ILE A 444 -8.51 -5.77 0.68
CA ILE A 444 -9.92 -5.40 0.45
C ILE A 444 -10.43 -4.51 1.59
N LEU A 445 -10.14 -4.85 2.85
CA LEU A 445 -10.56 -4.04 3.99
C LEU A 445 -9.98 -2.62 3.93
N ALA A 446 -8.70 -2.48 3.57
CA ALA A 446 -8.04 -1.20 3.34
C ALA A 446 -8.70 -0.39 2.20
N LEU A 447 -9.08 -1.05 1.10
CA LEU A 447 -9.81 -0.39 0.00
C LEU A 447 -11.23 0.05 0.41
N LYS A 448 -11.96 -0.78 1.17
CA LYS A 448 -13.26 -0.39 1.73
C LYS A 448 -13.11 0.83 2.64
N LYS A 449 -12.06 0.86 3.46
CA LYS A 449 -11.74 1.98 4.35
C LYS A 449 -11.45 3.24 3.54
N ALA A 450 -10.65 3.13 2.48
CA ALA A 450 -10.31 4.22 1.57
C ALA A 450 -11.55 4.84 0.89
N CYS A 451 -12.56 4.02 0.63
CA CYS A 451 -13.85 4.44 0.05
C CYS A 451 -14.84 4.99 1.09
N GLY A 452 -14.45 5.10 2.36
CA GLY A 452 -15.32 5.61 3.42
C GLY A 452 -16.43 4.63 3.83
N TYR A 453 -16.17 3.31 3.74
CA TYR A 453 -17.15 2.30 4.18
C TYR A 453 -17.52 2.48 5.66
N VAL A 454 -18.82 2.51 5.95
CA VAL A 454 -19.38 2.61 7.30
C VAL A 454 -20.14 1.31 7.63
N PRO A 455 -19.76 0.57 8.68
CA PRO A 455 -20.47 -0.63 9.11
C PRO A 455 -21.93 -0.33 9.46
N GLY A 456 -22.85 -1.16 8.98
CA GLY A 456 -24.29 -1.01 9.30
C GLY A 456 -24.99 0.13 8.57
N GLN A 457 -24.27 1.01 7.84
CA GLN A 457 -24.89 1.62 6.66
C GLN A 457 -25.17 0.47 5.69
N PRO A 458 -26.40 0.28 5.22
CA PRO A 458 -26.64 -0.71 4.20
C PRO A 458 -25.69 -0.40 3.05
N VAL A 459 -24.80 -1.35 2.71
CA VAL A 459 -24.26 -1.45 1.35
C VAL A 459 -25.50 -1.34 0.50
N GLN A 460 -25.72 -0.20 -0.15
CA GLN A 460 -26.97 0.00 -0.89
C GLN A 460 -27.07 -1.23 -1.78
N PRO A 461 -28.07 -2.11 -1.55
CA PRO A 461 -28.32 -3.20 -2.46
C PRO A 461 -28.50 -2.55 -3.85
N ALA A 462 -28.38 -3.32 -4.93
CA ALA A 462 -29.10 -2.94 -6.14
C ALA A 462 -30.50 -2.51 -5.69
N GLN A 463 -30.82 -1.23 -5.82
CA GLN A 463 -31.96 -0.64 -5.12
C GLN A 463 -33.19 -1.39 -5.62
N THR A 464 -33.74 -2.33 -4.85
CA THR A 464 -34.88 -3.17 -5.27
C THR A 464 -36.20 -2.60 -4.80
N ARG A 465 -36.16 -1.50 -4.02
CA ARG A 465 -37.33 -0.85 -3.45
C ARG A 465 -37.30 0.64 -3.75
N GLU A 466 -38.47 1.14 -4.10
CA GLU A 466 -38.71 2.55 -4.33
C GLU A 466 -38.50 3.36 -3.04
N ASP A 467 -37.88 4.51 -3.21
CA ASP A 467 -37.56 5.45 -2.16
C ASP A 467 -38.31 6.74 -2.45
N CYS A 468 -39.44 6.95 -1.76
CA CYS A 468 -40.37 8.04 -2.03
C CYS A 468 -40.69 8.86 -0.78
N ILE A 469 -40.81 10.16 -0.97
CA ILE A 469 -41.29 11.12 0.01
C ILE A 469 -42.68 11.60 -0.44
N ASN A 470 -43.67 11.48 0.44
CA ASN A 470 -45.02 11.99 0.18
C ASN A 470 -45.14 13.45 0.62
N PHE A 471 -45.91 14.23 -0.14
CA PHE A 471 -46.17 15.63 0.16
C PHE A 471 -47.53 16.07 -0.40
N ASP A 472 -48.05 17.20 0.11
CA ASP A 472 -49.27 17.80 -0.41
C ASP A 472 -48.93 18.89 -1.45
N PRO A 473 -49.21 18.67 -2.76
CA PRO A 473 -48.91 19.66 -3.80
C PRO A 473 -49.63 20.98 -3.62
N ALA A 474 -50.81 21.00 -2.98
CA ALA A 474 -51.56 22.24 -2.76
C ALA A 474 -50.88 23.15 -1.73
N ARG A 475 -50.03 22.58 -0.88
CA ARG A 475 -49.25 23.29 0.14
C ARG A 475 -47.81 23.61 -0.31
N ALA A 476 -47.43 23.18 -1.52
CA ALA A 476 -46.12 23.52 -2.08
C ALA A 476 -46.07 25.01 -2.43
N GLU A 477 -44.99 25.66 -2.04
CA GLU A 477 -44.76 27.09 -2.31
C GLU A 477 -43.29 27.36 -2.67
N VAL A 478 -43.05 28.41 -3.45
CA VAL A 478 -41.70 28.91 -3.73
C VAL A 478 -41.32 29.88 -2.62
N LYS A 479 -40.19 29.61 -1.95
CA LYS A 479 -39.63 30.47 -0.91
C LYS A 479 -38.15 30.73 -1.15
N GLN A 480 -37.70 31.94 -0.85
CA GLN A 480 -36.29 32.25 -0.80
C GLN A 480 -35.75 31.94 0.60
N VAL A 481 -34.80 31.02 0.69
CA VAL A 481 -34.20 30.58 1.96
C VAL A 481 -32.69 30.67 1.84
N GLN A 482 -32.07 31.46 2.72
CA GLN A 482 -30.61 31.69 2.72
C GLN A 482 -30.05 32.10 1.35
N GLY A 483 -30.79 32.93 0.60
CA GLY A 483 -30.38 33.44 -0.71
C GLY A 483 -30.72 32.52 -1.90
N SER A 484 -31.24 31.32 -1.68
CA SER A 484 -31.64 30.40 -2.75
C SER A 484 -33.16 30.26 -2.87
N TRP A 485 -33.66 30.16 -4.10
CA TRP A 485 -35.06 29.87 -4.40
C TRP A 485 -35.33 28.37 -4.29
N LYS A 486 -36.26 27.99 -3.42
CA LYS A 486 -36.60 26.59 -3.14
C LYS A 486 -38.11 26.37 -3.28
N ILE A 487 -38.49 25.13 -3.60
CA ILE A 487 -39.86 24.66 -3.40
C ILE A 487 -39.91 23.94 -2.07
N VAL A 488 -40.82 24.38 -1.19
CA VAL A 488 -40.98 23.82 0.15
C VAL A 488 -42.44 23.41 0.39
N VAL A 489 -42.62 22.42 1.26
CA VAL A 489 -43.94 21.99 1.79
C VAL A 489 -43.85 21.92 3.30
N GLY A 490 -44.45 22.89 3.99
CA GLY A 490 -44.22 23.05 5.43
C GLY A 490 -42.74 23.30 5.71
N ASP A 491 -42.13 22.45 6.54
CA ASP A 491 -40.71 22.52 6.90
C ASP A 491 -39.80 21.67 6.00
N VAL A 492 -40.36 21.00 4.99
CA VAL A 492 -39.61 20.11 4.08
C VAL A 492 -39.20 20.86 2.82
N TRP A 493 -37.92 20.78 2.45
CA TRP A 493 -37.41 21.28 1.17
C TRP A 493 -37.46 20.17 0.13
N LEU A 494 -38.15 20.42 -0.99
CA LEU A 494 -38.28 19.44 -2.08
C LEU A 494 -37.25 19.65 -3.19
N LEU A 495 -37.03 20.90 -3.59
CA LEU A 495 -36.17 21.27 -4.71
C LEU A 495 -35.48 22.61 -4.44
N ASP A 496 -34.30 22.78 -5.03
CA ASP A 496 -33.46 23.98 -4.93
C ASP A 496 -33.07 24.46 -6.32
N PHE A 497 -33.28 25.75 -6.59
CA PHE A 497 -33.10 26.39 -7.89
C PHE A 497 -32.01 27.45 -7.89
N GLY A 498 -31.23 27.58 -6.81
CA GLY A 498 -30.21 28.63 -6.72
C GLY A 498 -30.81 30.02 -6.85
N SER A 499 -30.25 30.83 -7.74
CA SER A 499 -30.76 32.17 -8.06
C SER A 499 -31.96 32.18 -9.03
N ASN A 500 -32.41 31.04 -9.56
CA ASN A 500 -33.38 30.98 -10.66
C ASN A 500 -34.83 30.93 -10.18
N GLU A 501 -35.37 32.07 -9.77
CA GLU A 501 -36.76 32.19 -9.31
C GLU A 501 -37.80 31.74 -10.36
N SER A 502 -37.59 32.11 -11.62
CA SER A 502 -38.51 31.80 -12.72
C SER A 502 -38.68 30.29 -12.92
N GLU A 503 -37.58 29.55 -12.83
CA GLU A 503 -37.59 28.08 -12.93
C GLU A 503 -38.23 27.44 -11.70
N ALA A 504 -38.00 27.98 -10.49
CA ALA A 504 -38.68 27.53 -9.28
C ALA A 504 -40.20 27.69 -9.40
N ARG A 505 -40.67 28.85 -9.90
CA ARG A 505 -42.10 29.10 -10.13
C ARG A 505 -42.67 28.19 -11.21
N ARG A 506 -41.92 27.93 -12.28
CA ARG A 506 -42.33 27.00 -13.34
C ARG A 506 -42.43 25.56 -12.83
N ALA A 507 -41.46 25.10 -12.04
CA ALA A 507 -41.49 23.79 -11.40
C ALA A 507 -42.66 23.65 -10.42
N LEU A 508 -42.97 24.69 -9.63
CA LEU A 508 -44.15 24.68 -8.76
C LEU A 508 -45.45 24.54 -9.57
N GLN A 509 -45.57 25.28 -10.67
CA GLN A 509 -46.73 25.17 -11.56
C GLN A 509 -46.91 23.74 -12.09
N ILE A 510 -45.82 23.06 -12.46
CA ILE A 510 -45.83 21.66 -12.94
C ILE A 510 -46.32 20.72 -11.82
N ILE A 511 -45.73 20.83 -10.62
CA ILE A 511 -46.09 20.02 -9.45
C ILE A 511 -47.59 20.17 -9.13
N GLN A 512 -48.09 21.41 -9.11
CA GLN A 512 -49.49 21.71 -8.81
C GLN A 512 -50.45 21.29 -9.93
N HIS A 513 -50.08 21.52 -11.20
CA HIS A 513 -50.89 21.14 -12.36
C HIS A 513 -51.17 19.64 -12.39
N TYR A 514 -50.11 18.84 -12.27
CA TYR A 514 -50.22 17.38 -12.26
C TYR A 514 -50.68 16.79 -10.92
N ARG A 515 -50.71 17.60 -9.85
CA ARG A 515 -51.00 17.17 -8.48
C ARG A 515 -50.04 16.07 -8.01
N MET A 516 -48.74 16.24 -8.31
CA MET A 516 -47.70 15.33 -7.86
C MET A 516 -47.68 15.30 -6.33
N ASN A 517 -47.85 14.12 -5.73
CA ASN A 517 -47.92 13.96 -4.27
C ASN A 517 -46.89 12.98 -3.70
N SER A 518 -46.03 12.44 -4.56
CA SER A 518 -44.83 11.70 -4.16
C SER A 518 -43.64 12.12 -5.02
N GLN A 519 -42.49 12.33 -4.39
CA GLN A 519 -41.19 12.50 -5.05
C GLN A 519 -40.36 11.26 -4.73
N CYS A 520 -39.87 10.58 -5.76
CA CYS A 520 -39.15 9.33 -5.63
C CYS A 520 -37.76 9.41 -6.27
N PHE A 521 -36.85 8.59 -5.75
CA PHE A 521 -35.43 8.67 -6.05
C PHE A 521 -34.86 7.32 -6.47
N VAL A 522 -33.97 7.35 -7.45
CA VAL A 522 -33.08 6.24 -7.80
C VAL A 522 -31.66 6.67 -7.44
N GLY A 523 -31.07 6.06 -6.39
CA GLY A 523 -29.67 6.25 -6.00
C GLY A 523 -29.37 7.48 -5.14
N ARG A 524 -30.13 7.75 -4.06
CA ARG A 524 -29.76 8.78 -3.07
C ARG A 524 -28.37 8.50 -2.46
N PRO A 525 -27.59 9.51 -2.03
CA PRO A 525 -27.96 10.92 -1.84
C PRO A 525 -27.95 11.80 -3.09
N ASN A 526 -27.25 11.41 -4.16
CA ASN A 526 -27.16 12.17 -5.42
C ASN A 526 -27.85 11.37 -6.54
N PRO A 527 -29.19 11.38 -6.59
CA PRO A 527 -29.95 10.47 -7.44
C PRO A 527 -29.75 10.80 -8.93
N PRO A 528 -29.20 9.88 -9.76
CA PRO A 528 -29.15 10.07 -11.21
C PRO A 528 -30.54 10.19 -11.85
N MET A 529 -31.60 9.69 -11.19
CA MET A 529 -32.98 9.85 -11.63
C MET A 529 -33.89 10.20 -10.45
N GLN A 530 -34.70 11.24 -10.66
CA GLN A 530 -35.85 11.58 -9.82
C GLN A 530 -37.12 11.43 -10.64
N TYR A 531 -38.20 11.02 -10.00
CA TYR A 531 -39.52 10.93 -10.63
C TYR A 531 -40.61 11.26 -9.62
N TYR A 532 -41.80 11.56 -10.14
CA TYR A 532 -42.93 11.98 -9.33
C TYR A 532 -44.13 11.11 -9.65
N LEU A 533 -44.99 10.91 -8.65
CA LEU A 533 -46.22 10.14 -8.79
C LEU A 533 -47.43 10.97 -8.32
N VAL A 534 -48.60 10.57 -8.82
CA VAL A 534 -49.93 11.07 -8.46
C VAL A 534 -50.73 9.89 -7.95
N ASN A 535 -50.91 9.79 -6.64
CA ASN A 535 -51.59 8.67 -5.97
C ASN A 535 -51.04 7.30 -6.41
N GLY A 536 -49.72 7.18 -6.52
CA GLY A 536 -49.05 5.93 -6.92
C GLY A 536 -49.06 5.64 -8.42
N ALA A 537 -49.48 6.59 -9.27
CA ALA A 537 -49.43 6.47 -10.73
C ALA A 537 -48.56 7.56 -11.38
N ALA A 538 -48.14 7.33 -12.62
CA ALA A 538 -47.44 8.34 -13.41
C ALA A 538 -48.34 9.58 -13.66
N PRO A 539 -47.79 10.81 -13.60
CA PRO A 539 -48.48 12.01 -14.10
C PRO A 539 -48.90 11.82 -15.56
N SER A 540 -50.04 12.37 -15.96
CA SER A 540 -50.60 12.22 -17.31
C SER A 540 -51.21 13.51 -17.84
N GLY A 541 -51.16 13.69 -19.16
CA GLY A 541 -51.68 14.88 -19.84
C GLY A 541 -50.58 15.87 -20.20
N ALA A 542 -50.91 16.91 -20.95
CA ALA A 542 -49.96 17.92 -21.40
C ALA A 542 -50.19 19.25 -20.68
N LEU A 543 -49.10 19.91 -20.29
CA LEU A 543 -49.11 21.29 -19.85
C LEU A 543 -48.55 22.19 -20.96
N ALA A 544 -49.21 23.33 -21.20
CA ALA A 544 -48.77 24.26 -22.23
C ALA A 544 -47.34 24.77 -21.95
N GLY A 545 -46.50 24.79 -22.99
CA GLY A 545 -45.10 25.24 -22.90
C GLY A 545 -44.16 24.29 -22.15
N GLU A 546 -44.49 23.00 -22.07
CA GLU A 546 -43.55 21.99 -21.56
C GLU A 546 -42.43 21.71 -22.56
N ASP A 547 -41.23 21.48 -22.02
CA ASP A 547 -40.10 20.94 -22.75
C ASP A 547 -39.99 19.44 -22.46
N CYS A 548 -40.52 18.61 -23.36
CA CYS A 548 -40.56 17.16 -23.21
C CYS A 548 -40.03 16.44 -24.44
N ILE A 549 -39.32 15.34 -24.22
CA ILE A 549 -38.91 14.40 -25.26
C ILE A 549 -39.67 13.10 -25.06
N ALA A 550 -40.30 12.60 -26.13
CA ALA A 550 -41.00 11.33 -26.14
C ALA A 550 -40.04 10.15 -26.37
N PHE A 551 -40.40 9.00 -25.82
CA PHE A 551 -39.73 7.72 -26.05
C PHE A 551 -40.74 6.57 -25.89
N ASP A 552 -40.49 5.42 -26.52
CA ASP A 552 -41.28 4.21 -26.37
C ASP A 552 -40.72 3.33 -25.22
N PRO A 553 -41.45 3.19 -24.10
CA PRO A 553 -41.00 2.34 -22.98
C PRO A 553 -40.83 0.86 -23.34
N ALA A 554 -41.39 0.39 -24.46
CA ALA A 554 -41.17 -0.96 -24.97
C ALA A 554 -39.78 -1.14 -25.60
N ASN A 555 -39.20 -0.06 -26.17
CA ASN A 555 -37.97 -0.10 -26.96
C ASN A 555 -36.74 0.44 -26.21
N ILE A 556 -36.90 0.90 -24.97
CA ILE A 556 -35.78 1.35 -24.15
C ILE A 556 -34.98 0.18 -23.57
N GLN A 557 -33.67 0.36 -23.53
CA GLN A 557 -32.71 -0.61 -22.99
C GLN A 557 -31.59 0.08 -22.22
N VAL A 558 -30.96 -0.67 -21.31
CA VAL A 558 -29.70 -0.26 -20.68
C VAL A 558 -28.55 -0.63 -21.62
N THR A 559 -27.76 0.35 -22.01
CA THR A 559 -26.55 0.16 -22.83
C THR A 559 -25.38 0.93 -22.25
N GLN A 560 -24.16 0.57 -22.63
CA GLN A 560 -22.96 1.31 -22.24
C GLN A 560 -22.47 2.14 -23.43
N THR A 561 -22.32 3.44 -23.25
CA THR A 561 -21.86 4.40 -24.26
C THR A 561 -20.73 5.25 -23.67
N PHE A 562 -19.54 5.21 -24.28
CA PHE A 562 -18.34 5.90 -23.78
C PHE A 562 -18.06 5.66 -22.28
N GLY A 563 -18.19 4.42 -21.83
CA GLY A 563 -17.99 4.03 -20.44
C GLY A 563 -19.16 4.33 -19.50
N THR A 564 -20.14 5.12 -19.92
CA THR A 564 -21.33 5.46 -19.13
C THR A 564 -22.49 4.52 -19.46
N TRP A 565 -23.13 3.96 -18.43
CA TRP A 565 -24.41 3.27 -18.52
C TRP A 565 -25.54 4.28 -18.74
N VAL A 566 -26.32 4.06 -19.78
CA VAL A 566 -27.43 4.93 -20.18
C VAL A 566 -28.67 4.10 -20.44
N ILE A 567 -29.84 4.68 -20.17
CA ILE A 567 -31.09 4.19 -20.74
C ILE A 567 -31.27 4.90 -22.08
N ALA A 568 -31.41 4.13 -23.15
CA ALA A 568 -31.50 4.64 -24.51
C ALA A 568 -32.60 3.95 -25.30
N GLU A 569 -33.16 4.67 -26.27
CA GLU A 569 -34.03 4.16 -27.33
C GLU A 569 -33.24 4.22 -28.64
N GLY A 570 -32.75 3.07 -29.11
CA GLY A 570 -31.84 3.02 -30.26
C GLY A 570 -30.57 3.85 -29.99
N THR A 571 -30.35 4.90 -30.78
CA THR A 571 -29.22 5.84 -30.64
C THR A 571 -29.53 7.05 -29.74
N HIS A 572 -30.77 7.22 -29.31
CA HIS A 572 -31.21 8.35 -28.49
C HIS A 572 -31.02 8.04 -27.00
N SER A 573 -30.08 8.73 -26.34
CA SER A 573 -29.86 8.61 -24.90
C SER A 573 -30.91 9.41 -24.13
N ILE A 574 -31.64 8.76 -23.23
CA ILE A 574 -32.70 9.38 -22.43
C ILE A 574 -32.12 9.91 -21.11
N ILE A 575 -31.35 9.08 -20.40
CA ILE A 575 -30.78 9.42 -19.09
C ILE A 575 -29.54 8.56 -18.79
N GLY A 576 -28.53 9.15 -18.14
CA GLY A 576 -27.25 8.52 -17.84
C GLY A 576 -27.04 8.25 -16.35
N PHE A 577 -26.33 7.15 -16.05
CA PHE A 577 -26.07 6.64 -14.71
C PHE A 577 -24.57 6.51 -14.38
N GLY A 578 -23.71 7.17 -15.16
CA GLY A 578 -22.25 7.03 -15.01
C GLY A 578 -21.84 5.57 -15.13
N ASN A 579 -20.99 5.09 -14.22
CA ASN A 579 -20.53 3.70 -14.23
C ASN A 579 -21.48 2.72 -13.50
N ASN A 580 -22.70 3.14 -13.14
CA ASN A 580 -23.60 2.36 -12.30
C ASN A 580 -24.68 1.61 -13.11
N GLU A 581 -24.33 0.43 -13.62
CA GLU A 581 -25.24 -0.45 -14.36
C GLU A 581 -26.49 -0.83 -13.55
N SER A 582 -26.32 -1.11 -12.26
CA SER A 582 -27.41 -1.59 -11.40
C SER A 582 -28.51 -0.53 -11.23
N LEU A 583 -28.13 0.75 -11.06
CA LEU A 583 -29.10 1.85 -11.01
C LEU A 583 -29.76 2.08 -12.36
N ALA A 584 -29.03 1.92 -13.47
CA ALA A 584 -29.63 2.02 -14.81
C ALA A 584 -30.70 0.93 -15.03
N ARG A 585 -30.43 -0.31 -14.60
CA ARG A 585 -31.39 -1.41 -14.69
C ARG A 585 -32.60 -1.20 -13.78
N PHE A 586 -32.39 -0.74 -12.55
CA PHE A 586 -33.49 -0.41 -11.66
C PHE A 586 -34.34 0.75 -12.19
N ALA A 587 -33.72 1.81 -12.71
CA ALA A 587 -34.44 2.91 -13.36
C ALA A 587 -35.24 2.44 -14.58
N LEU A 588 -34.70 1.52 -15.38
CA LEU A 588 -35.42 0.90 -16.50
C LEU A 588 -36.68 0.16 -16.00
N GLU A 589 -36.58 -0.58 -14.91
CA GLU A 589 -37.73 -1.25 -14.27
C GLU A 589 -38.77 -0.23 -13.79
N ILE A 590 -38.36 0.88 -13.18
CA ILE A 590 -39.25 1.97 -12.75
C ILE A 590 -39.97 2.60 -13.94
N ILE A 591 -39.24 2.93 -15.01
CA ILE A 591 -39.82 3.51 -16.23
C ILE A 591 -40.87 2.58 -16.83
N LYS A 592 -40.55 1.27 -16.92
CA LYS A 592 -41.48 0.25 -17.43
C LYS A 592 -42.68 0.03 -16.49
N LYS A 593 -42.45 -0.05 -15.18
CA LYS A 593 -43.49 -0.24 -14.16
C LYS A 593 -44.55 0.85 -14.22
N TYR A 594 -44.12 2.10 -14.25
CA TYR A 594 -45.05 3.24 -14.27
C TYR A 594 -45.51 3.60 -15.67
N GLY A 595 -44.86 3.07 -16.71
CA GLY A 595 -45.19 3.30 -18.12
C GLY A 595 -44.92 4.74 -18.54
N PHE A 596 -43.86 5.36 -18.02
CA PHE A 596 -43.44 6.69 -18.49
C PHE A 596 -43.05 6.61 -19.97
N ASN A 597 -43.46 7.59 -20.75
CA ASN A 597 -43.18 7.69 -22.19
C ASN A 597 -42.64 9.08 -22.60
N ARG A 598 -42.45 9.98 -21.62
CA ARG A 598 -41.84 11.28 -21.80
C ARG A 598 -40.91 11.61 -20.63
N ILE A 599 -39.78 12.21 -20.97
CA ILE A 599 -38.89 12.89 -20.04
C ILE A 599 -38.99 14.39 -20.32
N CYS A 600 -39.17 15.18 -19.26
CA CYS A 600 -39.47 16.60 -19.36
C CYS A 600 -38.54 17.41 -18.46
N TYR A 601 -38.31 18.66 -18.85
CA TYR A 601 -37.26 19.51 -18.28
C TYR A 601 -37.77 20.91 -17.94
N VAL A 602 -37.12 21.53 -16.95
CA VAL A 602 -37.17 22.97 -16.69
C VAL A 602 -35.74 23.50 -16.73
N GLY A 603 -35.44 24.43 -17.64
CA GLY A 603 -34.13 25.12 -17.69
C GLY A 603 -33.01 24.38 -18.42
N ARG A 604 -33.16 24.05 -19.71
CA ARG A 604 -32.04 23.47 -20.50
C ARG A 604 -31.20 24.53 -21.21
N PRO A 605 -29.85 24.36 -21.31
CA PRO A 605 -29.04 23.26 -20.76
C PRO A 605 -28.85 23.38 -19.23
N GLY A 606 -28.67 22.24 -18.55
CA GLY A 606 -28.52 22.19 -17.08
C GLY A 606 -29.85 22.31 -16.32
N PRO A 607 -30.81 21.39 -16.55
CA PRO A 607 -32.16 21.51 -16.02
C PRO A 607 -32.20 21.55 -14.49
N SER A 608 -32.95 22.50 -13.94
CA SER A 608 -33.24 22.60 -12.50
C SER A 608 -34.33 21.63 -12.03
N LEU A 609 -35.14 21.12 -12.97
CA LEU A 609 -36.05 20.00 -12.74
C LEU A 609 -36.05 19.06 -13.94
N VAL A 610 -35.95 17.77 -13.66
CA VAL A 610 -36.22 16.67 -14.60
C VAL A 610 -37.34 15.81 -14.02
N TYR A 611 -38.35 15.48 -14.83
CA TYR A 611 -39.46 14.63 -14.42
C TYR A 611 -39.97 13.78 -15.57
N PHE A 612 -40.74 12.74 -15.24
CA PHE A 612 -41.30 11.80 -16.19
C PHE A 612 -42.82 11.83 -16.14
N ARG A 613 -43.47 11.58 -17.29
CA ARG A 613 -44.92 11.48 -17.40
C ARG A 613 -45.38 10.56 -18.53
N LYS A 614 -46.69 10.40 -18.64
CA LYS A 614 -47.43 9.75 -19.74
C LYS A 614 -47.93 10.73 -20.80
#